data_AF-A0A354T912-F1
#
_entry.id   AF-A0A354T912-F1
#
_cell.length_a   1.000
_cell.length_b   1.000
_cell.length_c   1.000
_cell.angle_alpha   90.00
_cell.angle_beta   90.00
_cell.angle_gamma   90.00
#
_symmetry.space_group_name_H-M   'P 1'
#
loop_
_entity.id
_entity.type
_entity.pdbx_description
1 polymer ?
#
loop_
_entity_poly.entity_id
_entity_poly.type
_entity_poly.pdbx_seq_one_letter_code
_entity_poly.pdbx_strand_id
1 'polypeptide(L)'
;MTPLLRSTLHGCLGFGAVSVAAYSIWAFVPRLAGSEIGMYALIALVYLGGAGLALCGLLQGEHRLGRFYRMFLPAFLGYALLWSLAWFVIKGRPGEWVGAAAGTLFFSFMCWNSLKRPSGFWIAALVLFALHTAGYFIGGKWMYGVLGSGIEGWAKPQVAIAAKLGWGLFHGLGFGAGIGFALGWWQRNQH
;
A
#
# COMPACT_ATOMS: atom_id res chain seq x y z
N MET A 1 5.18 -11.05 -22.05
CA MET A 1 5.15 -10.76 -20.60
C MET A 1 4.18 -11.73 -19.94
N THR A 2 4.55 -12.45 -18.88
CA THR A 2 3.64 -13.42 -18.25
C THR A 2 2.44 -12.70 -17.61
N PRO A 3 1.25 -13.34 -17.53
CA PRO A 3 0.07 -12.71 -16.92
C PRO A 3 0.33 -12.23 -15.48
N LEU A 4 1.10 -13.00 -14.71
CA LEU A 4 1.47 -12.65 -13.34
C LEU A 4 2.34 -11.39 -13.26
N LEU A 5 3.36 -11.26 -14.13
CA LEU A 5 4.19 -10.06 -14.19
C LEU A 5 3.37 -8.83 -14.59
N ARG A 6 2.41 -8.98 -15.51
CA ARG A 6 1.48 -7.90 -15.89
C ARG A 6 0.65 -7.44 -14.70
N SER A 7 0.06 -8.37 -13.93
CA SER A 7 -0.71 -8.02 -12.73
C SER A 7 0.16 -7.37 -11.66
N THR A 8 1.38 -7.87 -11.44
CA THR A 8 2.34 -7.25 -10.51
C THR A 8 2.71 -5.83 -10.93
N LEU A 9 3.02 -5.59 -12.21
CA LEU A 9 3.37 -4.25 -12.71
C LEU A 9 2.17 -3.29 -12.66
N HIS A 10 0.97 -3.77 -13.03
CA HIS A 10 -0.26 -2.97 -12.90
C HIS A 10 -0.46 -2.58 -11.43
N GLY A 11 -0.40 -3.54 -10.51
CA GLY A 11 -0.51 -3.26 -9.07
C GLY A 11 0.52 -2.25 -8.58
N CYS A 12 1.79 -2.47 -8.96
CA CYS A 12 2.93 -1.62 -8.60
C CYS A 12 2.73 -0.17 -9.05
N LEU A 13 2.49 0.06 -10.34
CA LEU A 13 2.34 1.40 -10.90
C LEU A 13 1.03 2.06 -10.45
N GLY A 14 -0.07 1.32 -10.46
CA GLY A 14 -1.38 1.82 -10.08
C GLY A 14 -1.43 2.25 -8.62
N PHE A 15 -1.03 1.38 -7.70
CA PHE A 15 -1.02 1.72 -6.28
C PHE A 15 0.12 2.68 -5.92
N GLY A 16 1.25 2.63 -6.63
CA GLY A 16 2.33 3.61 -6.52
C GLY A 16 1.83 5.04 -6.79
N ALA A 17 1.09 5.25 -7.88
CA ALA A 17 0.50 6.55 -8.19
C ALA A 17 -0.51 7.01 -7.12
N VAL A 18 -1.38 6.10 -6.66
CA VAL A 18 -2.34 6.40 -5.57
C VAL A 18 -1.60 6.76 -4.28
N SER A 19 -0.52 6.05 -3.97
CA SER A 19 0.27 6.30 -2.76
C SER A 19 0.99 7.65 -2.81
N VAL A 20 1.57 8.02 -3.95
CA VAL A 20 2.14 9.37 -4.13
C VAL A 20 1.08 10.45 -3.96
N ALA A 21 -0.12 10.27 -4.52
CA ALA A 21 -1.24 11.19 -4.35
C ALA A 21 -1.74 11.26 -2.89
N ALA A 22 -1.71 10.14 -2.16
CA ALA A 22 -2.06 10.15 -0.75
C ALA A 22 -1.00 10.91 0.07
N TYR A 23 0.28 10.63 -0.19
CA TYR A 23 1.40 11.23 0.54
C TYR A 23 1.66 12.70 0.15
N SER A 24 1.10 13.18 -0.97
CA SER A 24 1.12 14.61 -1.30
C SER A 24 0.33 15.44 -0.29
N ILE A 25 -0.69 14.87 0.37
CA ILE A 25 -1.40 15.53 1.48
C ILE A 25 -0.43 15.83 2.62
N TRP A 26 0.36 14.82 3.02
CA TRP A 26 1.37 14.99 4.07
C TRP A 26 2.52 15.90 3.65
N ALA A 27 2.89 15.88 2.37
CA ALA A 27 3.99 16.66 1.82
C ALA A 27 3.65 18.16 1.74
N PHE A 28 2.50 18.51 1.14
CA PHE A 28 2.19 19.89 0.78
C PHE A 28 1.18 20.55 1.71
N VAL A 29 0.24 19.78 2.26
CA VAL A 29 -0.92 20.36 2.96
C VAL A 29 -1.17 19.74 4.34
N PRO A 30 -0.14 19.54 5.19
CA PRO A 30 -0.32 18.94 6.50
C PRO A 30 -1.24 19.77 7.42
N ARG A 31 -1.36 21.08 7.17
CA ARG A 31 -2.22 22.00 7.92
C ARG A 31 -3.68 22.02 7.46
N LEU A 32 -3.96 21.62 6.20
CA LEU A 32 -5.35 21.58 5.69
C LEU A 32 -6.22 20.61 6.49
N ALA A 33 -5.59 19.63 7.12
CA ALA A 33 -6.25 18.59 7.87
C ALA A 33 -6.62 19.01 9.31
N GLY A 34 -6.16 20.18 9.78
CA GLY A 34 -6.39 20.72 11.12
C GLY A 34 -5.75 19.94 12.28
N SER A 35 -5.45 18.65 12.09
CA SER A 35 -4.86 17.73 13.06
C SER A 35 -4.13 16.58 12.37
N GLU A 36 -3.29 15.87 13.11
CA GLU A 36 -2.62 14.66 12.61
C GLU A 36 -3.63 13.55 12.25
N ILE A 37 -4.68 13.40 13.05
CA ILE A 37 -5.78 12.45 12.79
C ILE A 37 -6.49 12.81 11.49
N GLY A 38 -6.79 14.10 11.27
CA GLY A 38 -7.40 14.57 10.04
C GLY A 38 -6.53 14.24 8.82
N MET A 39 -5.20 14.34 8.96
CA MET A 39 -4.27 14.06 7.87
C MET A 39 -4.30 12.58 7.51
N TYR A 40 -4.26 11.69 8.50
CA TYR A 40 -4.43 10.25 8.27
C TYR A 40 -5.79 9.90 7.67
N ALA A 41 -6.85 10.58 8.09
CA ALA A 41 -8.18 10.39 7.51
C ALA A 41 -8.22 10.78 6.03
N LEU A 42 -7.66 11.93 5.65
CA LEU A 42 -7.56 12.35 4.25
C LEU A 42 -6.70 11.40 3.41
N ILE A 43 -5.56 10.96 3.93
CA ILE A 43 -4.70 9.95 3.29
C ILE A 43 -5.49 8.65 3.07
N ALA A 44 -6.22 8.19 4.09
CA ALA A 44 -7.06 7.00 3.99
C ALA A 44 -8.15 7.17 2.93
N LEU A 45 -8.81 8.33 2.84
CA LEU A 45 -9.81 8.60 1.80
C LEU A 45 -9.21 8.53 0.39
N VAL A 46 -7.99 9.04 0.18
CA VAL A 46 -7.30 8.91 -1.11
C VAL A 46 -6.99 7.46 -1.44
N TYR A 47 -6.54 6.65 -0.48
CA TYR A 47 -6.37 5.22 -0.71
C TYR A 47 -7.68 4.51 -1.01
N LEU A 48 -8.73 4.78 -0.22
CA LEU A 48 -10.04 4.14 -0.38
C LEU A 48 -10.71 4.52 -1.70
N GLY A 49 -10.55 5.75 -2.20
CA GLY A 49 -11.13 6.17 -3.48
C GLY A 49 -10.21 5.92 -4.70
N GLY A 50 -8.91 6.08 -4.53
CA GLY A 50 -7.94 5.96 -5.63
C GLY A 50 -7.60 4.51 -5.97
N ALA A 51 -7.52 3.63 -4.97
CA ALA A 51 -7.09 2.24 -5.20
C ALA A 51 -8.07 1.47 -6.08
N GLY A 52 -9.39 1.69 -5.95
CA GLY A 52 -10.35 1.00 -6.80
C GLY A 52 -10.25 1.41 -8.26
N LEU A 53 -10.07 2.70 -8.54
CA LEU A 53 -9.88 3.19 -9.91
C LEU A 53 -8.58 2.64 -10.51
N ALA A 54 -7.48 2.66 -9.75
CA ALA A 54 -6.18 2.21 -10.23
C ALA A 54 -6.09 0.68 -10.38
N LEU A 55 -6.73 -0.08 -9.49
CA LEU A 55 -6.51 -1.52 -9.34
C LEU A 55 -7.68 -2.40 -9.75
N CYS A 56 -8.87 -1.87 -10.06
CA CYS A 56 -10.01 -2.69 -10.48
C CYS A 56 -9.70 -3.57 -11.71
N GLY A 57 -8.77 -3.14 -12.57
CA GLY A 57 -8.31 -3.91 -13.72
C GLY A 57 -7.57 -5.21 -13.37
N LEU A 58 -7.16 -5.40 -12.12
CA LEU A 58 -6.55 -6.65 -11.62
C LEU A 58 -7.56 -7.78 -11.42
N LEU A 59 -8.86 -7.46 -11.30
CA LEU A 59 -9.91 -8.47 -11.20
C LEU A 59 -10.39 -8.89 -12.59
N GLN A 60 -10.58 -10.20 -12.76
CA GLN A 60 -11.18 -10.78 -13.96
C GLN A 60 -12.72 -10.74 -13.88
N GLY A 61 -13.38 -10.71 -15.04
CA GLY A 61 -14.84 -10.73 -15.18
C GLY A 61 -15.51 -9.35 -15.18
N GLU A 62 -16.84 -9.34 -15.05
CA GLU A 62 -17.68 -8.13 -15.08
C GLU A 62 -17.78 -7.44 -13.70
N HIS A 63 -18.32 -6.21 -13.69
CA HIS A 63 -18.54 -5.39 -12.49
C HIS A 63 -17.30 -5.23 -11.59
N ARG A 64 -16.12 -5.11 -12.23
CA ARG A 64 -14.81 -5.12 -11.58
C ARG A 64 -14.67 -4.10 -10.46
N LEU A 65 -15.12 -2.86 -10.67
CA LEU A 65 -14.99 -1.79 -9.68
C LEU A 65 -15.76 -2.07 -8.39
N GLY A 66 -17.04 -2.46 -8.51
CA GLY A 66 -17.87 -2.77 -7.34
C GLY A 66 -17.37 -3.99 -6.57
N ARG A 67 -16.95 -5.05 -7.30
CA ARG A 67 -16.32 -6.24 -6.69
C ARG A 67 -15.00 -5.90 -6.01
N PHE A 68 -14.18 -5.06 -6.63
CA PHE A 68 -12.93 -4.60 -6.04
C PHE A 68 -13.19 -3.86 -4.73
N TYR A 69 -14.12 -2.90 -4.69
CA TYR A 69 -14.39 -2.17 -3.44
C TYR A 69 -14.97 -3.06 -2.34
N ARG A 70 -15.88 -3.98 -2.66
CA ARG A 70 -16.41 -4.93 -1.66
C ARG A 70 -15.32 -5.79 -1.04
N MET A 71 -14.27 -6.11 -1.81
CA MET A 71 -13.11 -6.86 -1.34
C MET A 71 -12.08 -5.97 -0.61
N PHE A 72 -11.70 -4.86 -1.25
CA PHE A 72 -10.59 -4.01 -0.85
C PHE A 72 -10.91 -3.16 0.37
N LEU A 73 -12.11 -2.59 0.48
CA LEU A 73 -12.48 -1.73 1.61
C LEU A 73 -12.33 -2.46 2.96
N PRO A 74 -12.96 -3.62 3.20
CA PRO A 74 -12.80 -4.31 4.48
C PRO A 74 -11.36 -4.84 4.68
N ALA A 75 -10.68 -5.26 3.61
CA ALA A 75 -9.29 -5.72 3.68
C ALA A 75 -8.34 -4.58 4.10
N PHE A 76 -8.47 -3.41 3.48
CA PHE A 76 -7.63 -2.24 3.73
C PHE A 76 -7.94 -1.59 5.09
N LEU A 77 -9.21 -1.50 5.48
CA LEU A 77 -9.58 -0.98 6.78
C LEU A 77 -9.05 -1.86 7.92
N GLY A 78 -9.17 -3.19 7.81
CA GLY A 78 -8.60 -4.08 8.80
C GLY A 78 -7.07 -4.07 8.80
N TYR A 79 -6.43 -3.99 7.63
CA TYR A 79 -4.99 -3.73 7.53
C TYR A 79 -4.59 -2.45 8.29
N ALA A 80 -5.27 -1.34 8.02
CA ALA A 80 -4.94 -0.04 8.59
C ALA A 80 -5.15 -0.02 10.11
N LEU A 81 -6.21 -0.68 10.60
CA LEU A 81 -6.48 -0.83 12.02
C LEU A 81 -5.37 -1.64 12.71
N LEU A 82 -5.03 -2.82 12.18
CA LEU A 82 -3.99 -3.68 12.75
C LEU A 82 -2.62 -3.01 12.72
N TRP A 83 -2.30 -2.34 11.61
CA TRP A 83 -1.09 -1.54 11.49
C TRP A 83 -1.02 -0.45 12.55
N SER A 84 -2.10 0.33 12.69
CA SER A 84 -2.16 1.44 13.65
C SER A 84 -2.06 0.96 15.09
N LEU A 85 -2.77 -0.12 15.43
CA LEU A 85 -2.70 -0.73 16.76
C LEU A 85 -1.27 -1.21 17.07
N ALA A 86 -0.63 -1.92 16.14
CA ALA A 86 0.75 -2.36 16.33
C ALA A 86 1.72 -1.18 16.49
N TRP A 87 1.57 -0.13 15.68
CA TRP A 87 2.38 1.08 15.73
C TRP A 87 2.27 1.84 17.06
N PHE A 88 1.05 1.99 17.58
CA PHE A 88 0.82 2.75 18.82
C PHE A 88 1.06 1.93 20.09
N VAL A 89 0.80 0.61 20.08
CA VAL A 89 0.94 -0.26 21.25
C VAL A 89 2.38 -0.78 21.41
N ILE A 90 3.02 -1.17 20.30
CA ILE A 90 4.35 -1.78 20.31
C ILE A 90 5.34 -0.78 19.74
N LYS A 91 6.16 -0.17 20.60
CA LYS A 91 7.06 0.90 20.17
C LYS A 91 8.23 0.39 19.32
N GLY A 92 8.56 1.15 18.28
CA GLY A 92 9.76 0.94 17.46
C GLY A 92 9.66 -0.23 16.48
N ARG A 93 10.82 -0.80 16.12
CA ARG A 93 10.94 -1.86 15.11
C ARG A 93 10.03 -3.07 15.32
N PRO A 94 9.85 -3.60 16.55
CA PRO A 94 8.94 -4.73 16.74
C PRO A 94 7.51 -4.43 16.32
N GLY A 95 7.01 -3.21 16.58
CA GLY A 95 5.66 -2.80 16.16
C GLY A 95 5.53 -2.68 14.65
N GLU A 96 6.56 -2.20 13.95
CA GLU A 96 6.61 -2.17 12.49
C GLU A 96 6.49 -3.57 11.89
N TRP A 97 7.24 -4.55 12.41
CA TRP A 97 7.20 -5.93 11.93
C TRP A 97 5.87 -6.62 12.25
N VAL A 98 5.37 -6.45 13.48
CA VAL A 98 4.06 -7.02 13.88
C VAL A 98 2.93 -6.41 13.07
N GLY A 99 2.94 -5.09 12.87
CA GLY A 99 1.95 -4.38 12.06
C GLY A 99 2.00 -4.79 10.60
N ALA A 100 3.20 -4.91 10.01
CA ALA A 100 3.38 -5.39 8.65
C ALA A 100 2.83 -6.81 8.50
N ALA A 101 3.24 -7.73 9.36
CA ALA A 101 2.82 -9.14 9.27
C ALA A 101 1.32 -9.30 9.51
N ALA A 102 0.79 -8.76 10.62
CA ALA A 102 -0.63 -8.89 10.96
C ALA A 102 -1.52 -8.20 9.94
N GLY A 103 -1.19 -6.97 9.53
CA GLY A 103 -1.95 -6.21 8.55
C GLY A 103 -1.97 -6.89 7.20
N THR A 104 -0.81 -7.28 6.66
CA THR A 104 -0.72 -7.90 5.32
C THR A 104 -1.34 -9.29 5.28
N LEU A 105 -1.24 -10.07 6.36
CA LEU A 105 -1.90 -11.37 6.47
C LEU A 105 -3.42 -11.22 6.50
N PHE A 106 -3.94 -10.27 7.30
CA PHE A 106 -5.37 -9.97 7.34
C PHE A 106 -5.88 -9.49 5.97
N PHE A 107 -5.16 -8.56 5.34
CA PHE A 107 -5.48 -8.08 4.00
C PHE A 107 -5.55 -9.25 3.01
N SER A 108 -4.52 -10.10 3.01
CA SER A 108 -4.44 -11.27 2.15
C SER A 108 -5.60 -12.22 2.39
N PHE A 109 -5.95 -12.48 3.66
CA PHE A 109 -7.06 -13.36 4.04
C PHE A 109 -8.40 -12.84 3.50
N MET A 110 -8.67 -11.55 3.65
CA MET A 110 -9.91 -10.93 3.19
C MET A 110 -10.04 -10.97 1.66
N CYS A 111 -8.95 -10.68 0.93
CA CYS A 111 -8.92 -10.78 -0.53
C CYS A 111 -9.09 -12.23 -0.99
N TRP A 112 -8.34 -13.16 -0.40
CA TRP A 112 -8.42 -14.59 -0.70
C TRP A 112 -9.82 -15.17 -0.46
N ASN A 113 -10.44 -14.83 0.67
CA ASN A 113 -11.80 -15.26 0.99
C ASN A 113 -12.82 -14.68 0.00
N SER A 114 -12.66 -13.41 -0.40
CA SER A 114 -13.51 -12.75 -1.40
C SER A 114 -13.39 -13.37 -2.80
N LEU A 115 -12.25 -14.01 -3.11
CA LEU A 115 -12.01 -14.75 -4.35
C LEU A 115 -12.41 -16.23 -4.28
N LYS A 116 -13.19 -16.63 -3.26
CA LYS A 116 -13.64 -18.01 -3.03
C LYS A 116 -12.49 -19.00 -2.75
N ARG A 117 -11.47 -18.53 -2.03
CA ARG A 117 -10.41 -19.37 -1.43
C ARG A 117 -9.60 -20.23 -2.42
N PRO A 118 -9.02 -19.64 -3.48
CA PRO A 118 -8.18 -20.38 -4.42
C PRO A 118 -6.90 -20.93 -3.74
N SER A 119 -6.25 -21.91 -4.35
CA SER A 119 -5.04 -22.51 -3.78
C SER A 119 -3.85 -21.54 -3.72
N GLY A 120 -2.89 -21.84 -2.85
CA GLY A 120 -1.65 -21.06 -2.74
C GLY A 120 -1.80 -19.74 -1.97
N PHE A 121 -2.68 -19.70 -0.96
CA PHE A 121 -2.82 -18.58 -0.02
C PHE A 121 -1.47 -18.13 0.55
N TRP A 122 -0.70 -19.06 1.13
CA TRP A 122 0.55 -18.74 1.81
C TRP A 122 1.61 -18.13 0.89
N ILE A 123 1.72 -18.60 -0.36
CA ILE A 123 2.66 -18.04 -1.33
C ILE A 123 2.31 -16.58 -1.63
N ALA A 124 1.05 -16.30 -1.94
CA ALA A 124 0.60 -14.94 -2.22
C ALA A 124 0.73 -14.02 -1.00
N ALA A 125 0.37 -14.50 0.20
CA ALA A 125 0.48 -13.73 1.43
C ALA A 125 1.95 -13.42 1.78
N LEU A 126 2.86 -14.39 1.63
CA LEU A 126 4.29 -14.19 1.87
C LEU A 126 4.91 -13.20 0.87
N VAL A 127 4.56 -13.30 -0.41
CA VAL A 127 5.06 -12.36 -1.43
C VAL A 127 4.50 -10.96 -1.18
N LEU A 128 3.21 -10.84 -0.83
CA LEU A 128 2.60 -9.56 -0.49
C LEU A 128 3.29 -8.94 0.73
N PHE A 129 3.50 -9.71 1.80
CA PHE A 129 4.25 -9.27 2.98
C PHE A 129 5.67 -8.84 2.64
N ALA A 130 6.41 -9.64 1.87
CA ALA A 130 7.78 -9.33 1.51
C ALA A 130 7.90 -8.05 0.69
N LEU A 131 7.05 -7.87 -0.33
CA LEU A 131 7.07 -6.69 -1.21
C LEU A 131 6.58 -5.43 -0.48
N HIS A 132 5.53 -5.55 0.32
CA HIS A 132 5.07 -4.48 1.21
C HIS A 132 6.19 -4.02 2.15
N THR A 133 6.79 -4.97 2.86
CA THR A 133 7.83 -4.72 3.86
C THR A 133 9.09 -4.13 3.23
N ALA A 134 9.49 -4.63 2.06
CA ALA A 134 10.59 -4.07 1.29
C ALA A 134 10.31 -2.62 0.89
N GLY A 135 9.12 -2.34 0.33
CA GLY A 135 8.71 -0.99 -0.03
C GLY A 135 8.69 -0.03 1.17
N TYR A 136 8.15 -0.48 2.30
CA TYR A 136 8.11 0.27 3.55
C TYR A 136 9.51 0.65 4.05
N PHE A 137 10.43 -0.33 4.16
CA PHE A 137 11.77 -0.06 4.69
C PHE A 137 12.66 0.70 3.71
N ILE A 138 12.55 0.45 2.40
CA ILE A 138 13.25 1.25 1.38
C ILE A 138 12.75 2.70 1.43
N GLY A 139 11.43 2.90 1.52
CA GLY A 139 10.83 4.23 1.70
C GLY A 139 11.33 4.94 2.96
N GLY A 140 11.42 4.22 4.08
CA GLY A 140 12.00 4.73 5.32
C GLY A 140 13.47 5.16 5.15
N LYS A 141 14.31 4.30 4.55
CA LYS A 141 15.72 4.62 4.27
C LYS A 141 15.85 5.84 3.36
N TRP A 142 15.03 5.93 2.32
CA TRP A 142 14.98 7.10 1.44
C TRP A 142 14.64 8.36 2.21
N MET A 143 13.53 8.36 2.94
CA MET A 143 13.03 9.54 3.66
C MET A 143 14.06 10.05 4.66
N TYR A 144 14.56 9.18 5.54
CA TYR A 144 15.54 9.58 6.57
C TYR A 144 16.89 9.92 5.96
N GLY A 145 17.29 9.27 4.87
CA GLY A 145 18.50 9.61 4.12
C GLY A 145 18.41 11.03 3.55
N VAL A 146 17.36 11.33 2.78
CA VAL A 146 17.13 12.65 2.18
C VAL A 146 16.99 13.75 3.23
N LEU A 147 16.29 13.48 4.34
CA LEU A 147 16.16 14.44 5.44
C LEU A 147 17.49 14.70 6.16
N GLY A 148 18.36 13.69 6.26
CA GLY A 148 19.66 13.79 6.92
C GLY A 148 20.73 14.46 6.05
N SER A 149 20.80 14.09 4.77
CA SER A 149 21.82 14.59 3.83
C SER A 149 21.45 15.90 3.15
N GLY A 150 20.15 16.20 3.04
CA GLY A 150 19.65 17.24 2.15
C GLY A 150 19.80 16.85 0.68
N ILE A 151 19.43 17.79 -0.19
CA ILE A 151 19.63 17.74 -1.65
C ILE A 151 20.30 19.06 -2.03
N GLU A 152 21.41 18.99 -2.76
CA GLU A 152 22.17 20.17 -3.15
C GLU A 152 21.30 21.17 -3.94
N GLY A 153 21.37 22.44 -3.56
CA GLY A 153 20.57 23.51 -4.16
C GLY A 153 19.10 23.55 -3.72
N TRP A 154 18.64 22.65 -2.84
CA TRP A 154 17.25 22.61 -2.39
C TRP A 154 17.11 23.19 -0.98
N ALA A 155 16.05 23.97 -0.77
CA ALA A 155 15.68 24.45 0.56
C ALA A 155 15.08 23.33 1.42
N LYS A 156 15.20 23.45 2.75
CA LYS A 156 14.68 22.47 3.72
C LYS A 156 13.22 22.03 3.47
N PRO A 157 12.27 22.93 3.12
CA PRO A 157 10.90 22.51 2.81
C PRO A 157 10.80 21.63 1.55
N GLN A 158 11.60 21.91 0.51
CA GLN A 158 11.64 21.11 -0.72
C GLN A 158 12.20 19.72 -0.45
N VAL A 159 13.27 19.64 0.35
CA VAL A 159 13.85 18.36 0.80
C VAL A 159 12.81 17.54 1.57
N ALA A 160 12.07 18.17 2.49
CA ALA A 160 11.02 17.48 3.26
C ALA A 160 9.88 16.97 2.38
N ILE A 161 9.48 17.72 1.35
CA ILE A 161 8.50 17.29 0.35
C ILE A 161 9.00 16.06 -0.40
N ALA A 162 10.22 16.10 -0.96
CA ALA A 162 10.82 14.97 -1.67
C ALA A 162 10.96 13.73 -0.80
N ALA A 163 11.34 13.89 0.46
CA ALA A 163 11.46 12.80 1.40
C ALA A 163 10.10 12.10 1.62
N LYS A 164 9.02 12.85 1.87
CA LYS A 164 7.68 12.32 2.10
C LYS A 164 7.06 11.69 0.84
N LEU A 165 7.22 12.35 -0.31
CA LEU A 165 6.73 11.82 -1.59
C LEU A 165 7.47 10.55 -1.98
N GLY A 166 8.79 10.51 -1.81
CA GLY A 166 9.59 9.32 -2.09
C GLY A 166 9.25 8.16 -1.13
N TRP A 167 8.97 8.45 0.14
CA TRP A 167 8.44 7.44 1.06
C TRP A 167 7.14 6.82 0.50
N GLY A 168 6.19 7.67 0.11
CA GLY A 168 4.92 7.25 -0.50
C GLY A 168 5.14 6.43 -1.78
N LEU A 169 6.07 6.85 -2.65
CA LEU A 169 6.42 6.13 -3.86
C LEU A 169 6.91 4.71 -3.55
N PHE A 170 7.95 4.54 -2.72
CA PHE A 170 8.51 3.22 -2.44
C PHE A 170 7.52 2.30 -1.72
N HIS A 171 6.79 2.84 -0.75
CA HIS A 171 5.73 2.10 -0.07
C HIS A 171 4.63 1.66 -1.05
N GLY A 172 4.16 2.58 -1.89
CA GLY A 172 3.12 2.32 -2.89
C GLY A 172 3.53 1.30 -3.95
N LEU A 173 4.75 1.40 -4.47
CA LEU A 173 5.29 0.43 -5.43
C LEU A 173 5.37 -0.97 -4.81
N GLY A 174 5.92 -1.09 -3.59
CA GLY A 174 6.06 -2.37 -2.89
C GLY A 174 4.72 -3.01 -2.57
N PHE A 175 3.83 -2.27 -1.90
CA PHE A 175 2.52 -2.80 -1.54
C PHE A 175 1.66 -3.09 -2.77
N GLY A 176 1.69 -2.20 -3.76
CA GLY A 176 1.02 -2.38 -5.05
C GLY A 176 1.47 -3.62 -5.80
N ALA A 177 2.79 -3.86 -5.87
CA ALA A 177 3.35 -5.07 -6.49
C ALA A 177 2.87 -6.32 -5.76
N GLY A 178 2.82 -6.30 -4.42
CA GLY A 178 2.28 -7.37 -3.59
C GLY A 178 0.81 -7.67 -3.88
N ILE A 179 -0.04 -6.65 -3.94
CA ILE A 179 -1.46 -6.78 -4.29
C ILE A 179 -1.62 -7.35 -5.70
N GLY A 180 -0.88 -6.80 -6.67
CA GLY A 180 -0.89 -7.24 -8.06
C GLY A 180 -0.49 -8.70 -8.22
N PHE A 181 0.57 -9.12 -7.54
CA PHE A 181 1.00 -10.51 -7.49
C PHE A 181 -0.07 -11.41 -6.86
N ALA A 182 -0.59 -11.06 -5.68
CA ALA A 182 -1.54 -11.89 -4.95
C ALA A 182 -2.83 -12.13 -5.76
N LEU A 183 -3.43 -11.07 -6.30
CA LEU A 183 -4.63 -11.17 -7.12
C LEU A 183 -4.38 -11.93 -8.42
N GLY A 184 -3.24 -11.69 -9.09
CA GLY A 184 -2.86 -12.45 -10.29
C GLY A 184 -2.64 -13.93 -10.01
N TRP A 185 -1.96 -14.25 -8.91
CA TRP A 185 -1.66 -15.61 -8.46
C TRP A 185 -2.94 -16.41 -8.18
N TRP A 186 -3.90 -15.81 -7.48
CA TRP A 186 -5.15 -16.45 -7.10
C TRP A 186 -6.15 -16.62 -8.25
N GLN A 187 -6.03 -15.82 -9.30
CA GLN A 187 -6.91 -15.89 -10.48
C GLN A 187 -6.30 -16.68 -11.65
N ARG A 188 -5.05 -17.16 -11.55
CA ARG A 188 -4.34 -17.78 -12.69
C ARG A 188 -4.96 -19.08 -13.23
N ASN A 189 -5.75 -19.78 -12.41
CA ASN A 189 -6.37 -21.06 -12.74
C ASN A 189 -7.90 -20.95 -12.90
N GLN A 190 -8.46 -19.74 -13.01
CA GLN A 190 -9.91 -19.55 -13.20
C GLN A 190 -10.32 -19.60 -14.70
N HIS A 191 -9.59 -20.41 -15.49
CA HIS A 191 -9.84 -20.65 -16.91
C HIS A 191 -10.38 -22.06 -17.11
#